data_AF-A0A6B0HG75-F1
#
_entry.id   AF-A0A6B0HG75-F1
#
_cell.length_a   1.000
_cell.length_b   1.000
_cell.length_c   1.000
_cell.angle_alpha   90.00
_cell.angle_beta   90.00
_cell.angle_gamma   90.00
#
_symmetry.space_group_name_H-M   'P 1'
#
loop_
_entity.id
_entity.type
_entity.pdbx_description
1 polymer ?
#
loop_
_entity_poly.entity_id
_entity_poly.type
_entity_poly.pdbx_seq_one_letter_code
_entity_poly.pdbx_strand_id
1 'polypeptide(L)'
;MNDDLRERVEREAEKHALLNAVKHESDADVGAIMGPLMGENPDFRPHGDEIPGIIGGVVGRVNDLSYEDKRDRLEDLAPEELAEIEAEDEEDEHDLPSLPNAVEPGSTSPDSQARQDADDYDEVRMRCAPNPNGPWHVGHARMPAVIGTYRDRYDGWFCVRFDDTDPETKRPDLEAYDAILEDLEYLGFEPDDVYRASDRLEIYYDHARELIEMGGAYTCDLPGEEFSELKNAGEPSPNRDKDPETVLSEFEAMIDGEYESGEMVLRVKTDIEHKNPALRDWVAFRMIDTPHPREEASEYRCWPMLDFQSGIDDHLLGITHIIRGIDLQDSAKRQGFVYDYFGWEYPEVVHWGHVQVDAYDVKMSTSTISELIAEGELDGWDDPRAPTLKSLRRRGIRGEAIVESMIGLGTSSSDVDLAMSAVYANNRDLIDDEADRRFLVRDGNQLPLGGSPPEEANPPLHPDYEERGVREIPVGDSVLLEPADVPDREGRVWLKGLGCFQYTRDVLQYTGEEIDVVREGDVDVVHWVPARESVPVRMRTMDGDVTGQAEPGVADLEADELVQFVRVGFARIDRPADEADGETVAYCTHS
;
A
#
# COMPACT_ATOMS: atom_id res chain seq x y z
N MET A 1 -42.58 34.56 -24.19
CA MET A 1 -42.58 33.07 -24.33
C MET A 1 -44.02 32.52 -24.46
N ASN A 2 -44.29 31.43 -25.21
CA ASN A 2 -45.62 30.75 -25.19
C ASN A 2 -45.72 29.79 -23.99
N ASP A 3 -46.94 29.33 -23.67
CA ASP A 3 -47.18 28.51 -22.47
C ASP A 3 -46.42 27.17 -22.53
N ASP A 4 -46.38 26.50 -23.68
CA ASP A 4 -45.64 25.23 -23.85
C ASP A 4 -44.12 25.39 -23.62
N LEU A 5 -43.52 26.51 -24.08
CA LEU A 5 -42.11 26.78 -23.88
C LEU A 5 -41.82 27.18 -22.42
N ARG A 6 -42.78 27.85 -21.75
CA ARG A 6 -42.66 28.16 -20.32
C ARG A 6 -42.62 26.90 -19.47
N GLU A 7 -43.53 25.96 -19.74
CA GLU A 7 -43.61 24.70 -19.01
C GLU A 7 -42.35 23.84 -19.21
N ARG A 8 -41.80 23.82 -20.44
CA ARG A 8 -40.49 23.19 -20.71
C ARG A 8 -39.35 23.86 -19.95
N VAL A 9 -39.30 25.19 -19.92
CA VAL A 9 -38.28 25.92 -19.14
C VAL A 9 -38.40 25.62 -17.65
N GLU A 10 -39.61 25.55 -17.10
CA GLU A 10 -39.83 25.21 -15.69
C GLU A 10 -39.38 23.78 -15.36
N ARG A 11 -39.69 22.81 -16.21
CA ARG A 11 -39.31 21.40 -16.01
C ARG A 11 -37.79 21.20 -16.09
N GLU A 12 -37.14 21.76 -17.11
CA GLU A 12 -35.68 21.64 -17.25
C GLU A 12 -34.96 22.44 -16.15
N ALA A 13 -35.49 23.59 -15.73
CA ALA A 13 -34.97 24.32 -14.58
C ALA A 13 -35.11 23.53 -13.27
N GLU A 14 -36.20 22.77 -13.09
CA GLU A 14 -36.41 21.89 -11.93
C GLU A 14 -35.38 20.77 -11.93
N LYS A 15 -35.18 20.09 -13.08
CA LYS A 15 -34.13 19.08 -13.26
C LYS A 15 -32.74 19.61 -12.87
N HIS A 16 -32.29 20.72 -13.46
CA HIS A 16 -30.95 21.25 -13.17
C HIS A 16 -30.81 21.80 -11.74
N ALA A 17 -31.89 22.36 -11.17
CA ALA A 17 -31.87 22.79 -9.76
C ALA A 17 -31.75 21.58 -8.82
N LEU A 18 -32.47 20.49 -9.07
CA LEU A 18 -32.36 19.26 -8.29
C LEU A 18 -30.97 18.61 -8.45
N LEU A 19 -30.45 18.51 -9.68
CA LEU A 19 -29.09 18.00 -9.93
C LEU A 19 -28.03 18.78 -9.15
N ASN A 20 -28.10 20.11 -9.18
CA ASN A 20 -27.15 20.96 -8.46
C ASN A 20 -27.26 20.83 -6.93
N ALA A 21 -28.49 20.71 -6.42
CA ALA A 21 -28.73 20.62 -4.98
C ALA A 21 -28.36 19.25 -4.40
N VAL A 22 -28.64 18.16 -5.13
CA VAL A 22 -28.32 16.80 -4.70
C VAL A 22 -26.80 16.57 -4.77
N LYS A 23 -26.16 16.86 -5.92
CA LYS A 23 -24.71 16.67 -6.14
C LYS A 23 -23.79 17.42 -5.16
N HIS A 24 -24.26 18.51 -4.58
CA HIS A 24 -23.44 19.35 -3.69
C HIS A 24 -23.99 19.42 -2.27
N GLU A 25 -24.99 18.59 -1.95
CA GLU A 25 -25.73 18.60 -0.68
C GLU A 25 -26.07 20.02 -0.17
N SER A 26 -26.49 20.89 -1.08
CA SER A 26 -26.64 22.32 -0.80
C SER A 26 -27.83 22.94 -1.53
N ASP A 27 -28.06 24.23 -1.29
CA ASP A 27 -29.11 24.97 -1.98
C ASP A 27 -28.70 25.27 -3.43
N ALA A 28 -29.63 25.05 -4.36
CA ALA A 28 -29.41 25.35 -5.77
C ALA A 28 -29.28 26.86 -6.00
N ASP A 29 -28.36 27.25 -6.89
CA ASP A 29 -28.15 28.64 -7.29
C ASP A 29 -28.58 28.88 -8.75
N VAL A 30 -29.31 29.97 -8.98
CA VAL A 30 -29.81 30.36 -10.31
C VAL A 30 -28.66 30.56 -11.31
N GLY A 31 -27.52 31.09 -10.85
CA GLY A 31 -26.34 31.29 -11.67
C GLY A 31 -25.66 29.97 -12.04
N ALA A 32 -25.56 29.04 -11.10
CA ALA A 32 -24.96 27.72 -11.31
C ALA A 32 -25.69 26.90 -12.38
N ILE A 33 -27.03 26.96 -12.42
CA ILE A 33 -27.84 26.15 -13.36
C ILE A 33 -28.10 26.82 -14.71
N MET A 34 -27.85 28.13 -14.85
CA MET A 34 -28.13 28.88 -16.08
C MET A 34 -27.33 28.39 -17.28
N GLY A 35 -26.04 28.09 -17.05
CA GLY A 35 -25.10 27.68 -18.08
C GLY A 35 -25.51 26.34 -18.70
N PRO A 36 -25.60 25.26 -17.90
CA PRO A 36 -26.04 23.94 -18.36
C PRO A 36 -27.39 23.98 -19.07
N LEU A 37 -28.40 24.62 -18.46
CA LEU A 37 -29.75 24.73 -19.02
C LEU A 37 -29.76 25.35 -20.43
N MET A 38 -29.01 26.44 -20.63
CA MET A 38 -28.92 27.13 -21.94
C MET A 38 -28.02 26.40 -22.94
N GLY A 39 -27.12 25.55 -22.45
CA GLY A 39 -26.26 24.67 -23.24
C GLY A 39 -27.07 23.56 -23.90
N GLU A 40 -27.87 22.86 -23.11
CA GLU A 40 -28.69 21.70 -23.52
C GLU A 40 -29.96 22.08 -24.28
N ASN A 41 -30.46 23.31 -24.07
CA ASN A 41 -31.68 23.81 -24.71
C ASN A 41 -31.41 25.07 -25.57
N PRO A 42 -30.87 24.94 -26.81
CA PRO A 42 -30.56 26.09 -27.67
C PRO A 42 -31.78 26.97 -28.02
N ASP A 43 -32.99 26.41 -27.99
CA ASP A 43 -34.26 27.10 -28.24
C ASP A 43 -34.68 28.03 -27.09
N PHE A 44 -34.01 27.97 -25.93
CA PHE A 44 -34.25 28.88 -24.80
C PHE A 44 -33.51 30.21 -24.95
N ARG A 45 -32.41 30.23 -25.72
CA ARG A 45 -31.54 31.41 -25.91
C ARG A 45 -32.26 32.69 -26.37
N PRO A 46 -33.26 32.65 -27.28
CA PRO A 46 -34.03 33.83 -27.66
C PRO A 46 -34.82 34.49 -26.52
N HIS A 47 -35.01 33.80 -25.39
CA HIS A 47 -35.76 34.25 -24.21
C HIS A 47 -34.88 34.46 -22.97
N GLY A 48 -33.56 34.62 -23.14
CA GLY A 48 -32.60 34.72 -22.04
C GLY A 48 -32.88 35.82 -21.02
N ASP A 49 -33.58 36.90 -21.40
CA ASP A 49 -33.97 37.98 -20.48
C ASP A 49 -35.20 37.63 -19.61
N GLU A 50 -36.05 36.69 -20.04
CA GLU A 50 -37.28 36.27 -19.34
C GLU A 50 -37.05 35.06 -18.41
N ILE A 51 -36.07 34.22 -18.75
CA ILE A 51 -35.82 32.91 -18.13
C ILE A 51 -35.30 32.99 -16.68
N PRO A 52 -34.40 33.91 -16.28
CA PRO A 52 -33.91 33.99 -14.89
C PRO A 52 -35.02 34.20 -13.86
N GLY A 53 -36.08 34.94 -14.20
CA GLY A 53 -37.23 35.16 -13.31
C GLY A 53 -38.07 33.91 -13.09
N ILE A 54 -38.11 33.00 -14.09
CA ILE A 54 -38.80 31.71 -13.99
C ILE A 54 -37.96 30.75 -13.18
N ILE A 55 -36.66 30.69 -13.46
CA ILE A 55 -35.71 29.83 -12.74
C ILE A 55 -35.65 30.20 -11.27
N GLY A 56 -35.60 31.49 -10.91
CA GLY A 56 -35.60 31.89 -9.50
C GLY A 56 -36.83 31.40 -8.73
N GLY A 57 -37.99 31.32 -9.39
CA GLY A 57 -39.21 30.75 -8.81
C GLY A 57 -39.15 29.23 -8.66
N VAL A 58 -38.47 28.53 -9.57
CA VAL A 58 -38.26 27.07 -9.52
C VAL A 58 -37.23 26.70 -8.46
N VAL A 59 -36.07 27.36 -8.46
CA VAL A 59 -34.99 27.19 -7.47
C VAL A 59 -35.50 27.42 -6.06
N GLY A 60 -36.31 28.46 -5.83
CA GLY A 60 -36.93 28.68 -4.52
C GLY A 60 -37.78 27.50 -4.05
N ARG A 61 -38.57 26.88 -4.95
CA ARG A 61 -39.38 25.69 -4.61
C ARG A 61 -38.51 24.46 -4.34
N VAL A 62 -37.44 24.28 -5.10
CA VAL A 62 -36.49 23.17 -4.90
C VAL A 62 -35.77 23.32 -3.57
N ASN A 63 -35.31 24.52 -3.21
CA ASN A 63 -34.61 24.76 -1.94
C ASN A 63 -35.53 24.64 -0.71
N ASP A 64 -36.85 24.78 -0.87
CA ASP A 64 -37.83 24.54 0.19
C ASP A 64 -38.07 23.03 0.47
N LEU A 65 -37.60 22.13 -0.39
CA LEU A 65 -37.69 20.67 -0.20
C LEU A 65 -36.61 20.15 0.77
N SER A 66 -36.91 19.06 1.49
CA SER A 66 -35.88 18.32 2.23
C SER A 66 -34.91 17.63 1.27
N TYR A 67 -33.72 17.22 1.74
CA TYR A 67 -32.78 16.48 0.89
C TYR A 67 -33.39 15.18 0.35
N GLU A 68 -34.12 14.43 1.19
CA GLU A 68 -34.84 13.21 0.79
C GLU A 68 -35.89 13.51 -0.29
N ASP A 69 -36.70 14.56 -0.13
CA ASP A 69 -37.67 14.97 -1.14
C ASP A 69 -37.01 15.46 -2.45
N LYS A 70 -35.83 16.11 -2.37
CA LYS A 70 -35.05 16.53 -3.56
C LYS A 70 -34.56 15.29 -4.32
N ARG A 71 -34.04 14.30 -3.61
CA ARG A 71 -33.55 13.03 -4.18
C ARG A 71 -34.69 12.26 -4.86
N ASP A 72 -35.79 12.00 -4.16
CA ASP A 72 -36.97 11.30 -4.71
C ASP A 72 -37.51 12.01 -5.96
N ARG A 73 -37.52 13.35 -5.94
CA ARG A 73 -37.97 14.15 -7.08
C ARG A 73 -37.01 14.10 -8.26
N LEU A 74 -35.70 13.98 -8.00
CA LEU A 74 -34.69 13.82 -9.03
C LEU A 74 -34.77 12.43 -9.66
N GLU A 75 -34.99 11.37 -8.86
CA GLU A 75 -35.21 10.01 -9.34
C GLU A 75 -36.38 9.94 -10.35
N ASP A 76 -37.47 10.64 -10.06
CA ASP A 76 -38.63 10.76 -10.97
C ASP A 76 -38.32 11.48 -12.29
N LEU A 77 -37.40 12.46 -12.29
CA LEU A 77 -37.16 13.38 -13.40
C LEU A 77 -35.94 13.01 -14.26
N ALA A 78 -34.92 12.43 -13.65
CA ALA A 78 -33.57 12.20 -14.19
C ALA A 78 -32.89 11.03 -13.43
N PRO A 79 -33.42 9.80 -13.57
CA PRO A 79 -32.91 8.63 -12.83
C PRO A 79 -31.48 8.25 -13.22
N GLU A 80 -31.10 8.45 -14.48
CA GLU A 80 -29.73 8.16 -14.96
C GLU A 80 -28.72 9.11 -14.31
N GLU A 81 -29.01 10.42 -14.27
CA GLU A 81 -28.11 11.39 -13.66
C GLU A 81 -28.08 11.32 -12.12
N LEU A 82 -29.16 10.88 -11.47
CA LEU A 82 -29.12 10.56 -10.04
C LEU A 82 -28.19 9.37 -9.79
N ALA A 83 -28.29 8.30 -10.59
CA ALA A 83 -27.40 7.16 -10.48
C ALA A 83 -25.93 7.54 -10.71
N GLU A 84 -25.64 8.48 -11.63
CA GLU A 84 -24.30 9.03 -11.80
C GLU A 84 -23.80 9.77 -10.56
N ILE A 85 -24.65 10.60 -9.92
CA ILE A 85 -24.28 11.31 -8.68
C ILE A 85 -24.03 10.32 -7.55
N GLU A 86 -24.92 9.34 -7.36
CA GLU A 86 -24.79 8.34 -6.30
C GLU A 86 -23.56 7.45 -6.53
N ALA A 87 -23.24 7.11 -7.78
CA ALA A 87 -22.02 6.38 -8.11
C ALA A 87 -20.76 7.22 -7.87
N GLU A 88 -20.78 8.53 -8.17
CA GLU A 88 -19.67 9.45 -7.85
C GLU A 88 -19.49 9.58 -6.32
N ASP A 89 -20.58 9.73 -5.56
CA ASP A 89 -20.54 9.83 -4.10
C ASP A 89 -20.06 8.52 -3.44
N GLU A 90 -20.50 7.35 -3.95
CA GLU A 90 -20.01 6.02 -3.53
C GLU A 90 -18.53 5.82 -3.89
N GLU A 91 -18.07 6.31 -5.04
CA GLU A 91 -16.64 6.30 -5.40
C GLU A 91 -15.81 7.21 -4.50
N ASP A 92 -16.33 8.38 -4.09
CA ASP A 92 -15.67 9.30 -3.15
C ASP A 92 -15.64 8.74 -1.70
N GLU A 93 -16.50 7.78 -1.36
CA GLU A 93 -16.50 7.09 -0.05
C GLU A 93 -15.36 6.07 0.08
N HIS A 94 -14.76 5.65 -1.04
CA HIS A 94 -13.74 4.60 -1.07
C HIS A 94 -12.42 5.07 -1.70
N ASP A 95 -11.29 4.81 -1.02
CA ASP A 95 -9.96 5.14 -1.56
C ASP A 95 -9.61 4.40 -2.87
N LEU A 96 -10.27 3.27 -3.13
CA LEU A 96 -10.11 2.45 -4.32
C LEU A 96 -11.36 2.55 -5.22
N PRO A 97 -11.19 2.67 -6.56
CA PRO A 97 -12.32 2.69 -7.48
C PRO A 97 -13.02 1.33 -7.55
N SER A 98 -14.25 1.30 -8.05
CA SER A 98 -14.98 0.04 -8.24
C SER A 98 -14.31 -0.88 -9.27
N LEU A 99 -14.35 -2.19 -9.03
CA LEU A 99 -13.87 -3.18 -9.99
C LEU A 99 -14.83 -3.29 -11.20
N PRO A 100 -14.31 -3.40 -12.43
CA PRO A 100 -15.14 -3.57 -13.62
C PRO A 100 -15.89 -4.90 -13.58
N ASN A 101 -17.18 -4.93 -13.95
CA ASN A 101 -17.98 -6.16 -14.00
C ASN A 101 -18.04 -6.93 -12.66
N ALA A 102 -17.90 -6.21 -11.53
CA ALA A 102 -18.05 -6.73 -10.18
C ALA A 102 -19.34 -6.19 -9.54
N VAL A 103 -20.04 -7.05 -8.80
CA VAL A 103 -21.28 -6.71 -8.08
C VAL A 103 -21.00 -6.67 -6.57
N GLU A 104 -21.31 -5.55 -5.92
CA GLU A 104 -21.15 -5.41 -4.47
C GLU A 104 -22.25 -6.15 -3.69
N PRO A 105 -21.90 -6.79 -2.55
CA PRO A 105 -22.87 -7.45 -1.69
C PRO A 105 -23.96 -6.49 -1.19
N GLY A 106 -25.20 -6.75 -1.58
CA GLY A 106 -26.36 -6.00 -1.10
C GLY A 106 -26.67 -4.70 -1.86
N SER A 107 -25.97 -4.40 -2.96
CA SER A 107 -26.34 -3.29 -3.81
C SER A 107 -27.71 -3.56 -4.47
N THR A 108 -28.65 -2.65 -4.26
CA THR A 108 -29.96 -2.61 -4.94
C THR A 108 -30.02 -1.51 -5.99
N SER A 109 -28.85 -1.04 -6.46
CA SER A 109 -28.78 0.05 -7.43
C SER A 109 -29.70 -0.24 -8.62
N PRO A 110 -30.46 0.74 -9.14
CA PRO A 110 -31.25 0.56 -10.37
C PRO A 110 -30.40 0.05 -11.55
N ASP A 111 -29.08 0.27 -11.50
CA ASP A 111 -28.10 -0.33 -12.40
C ASP A 111 -28.02 -1.85 -12.30
N SER A 112 -28.40 -2.48 -11.19
CA SER A 112 -28.55 -3.95 -11.10
C SER A 112 -29.70 -4.50 -11.97
N GLN A 113 -30.64 -3.65 -12.39
CA GLN A 113 -31.71 -4.01 -13.34
C GLN A 113 -31.43 -3.52 -14.76
N ALA A 114 -30.60 -2.48 -14.94
CA ALA A 114 -30.18 -2.01 -16.26
C ALA A 114 -28.93 -2.72 -16.81
N ARG A 115 -28.06 -3.28 -15.95
CA ARG A 115 -26.88 -4.11 -16.29
C ARG A 115 -27.21 -5.60 -16.40
N GLN A 116 -28.46 -5.95 -16.71
CA GLN A 116 -28.87 -7.31 -17.08
C GLN A 116 -28.37 -7.77 -18.47
N ASP A 117 -27.26 -7.21 -18.94
CA ASP A 117 -26.59 -7.61 -20.17
C ASP A 117 -25.29 -8.39 -19.82
N ALA A 118 -25.50 -9.65 -19.46
CA ALA A 118 -24.68 -10.82 -19.78
C ALA A 118 -23.25 -11.07 -19.20
N ASP A 119 -22.53 -10.15 -18.56
CA ASP A 119 -21.09 -10.39 -18.26
C ASP A 119 -20.63 -10.08 -16.81
N ASP A 120 -21.51 -10.14 -15.80
CA ASP A 120 -21.11 -9.95 -14.38
C ASP A 120 -20.51 -11.24 -13.76
N TYR A 121 -19.45 -11.10 -12.95
CA TYR A 121 -18.89 -12.21 -12.18
C TYR A 121 -19.71 -12.51 -10.92
N ASP A 122 -20.14 -13.77 -10.74
CA ASP A 122 -20.87 -14.24 -9.55
C ASP A 122 -20.05 -14.15 -8.25
N GLU A 123 -18.72 -14.25 -8.34
CA GLU A 123 -17.76 -14.13 -7.23
C GLU A 123 -16.48 -13.46 -7.73
N VAL A 124 -16.01 -12.40 -7.06
CA VAL A 124 -14.72 -11.78 -7.39
C VAL A 124 -13.59 -12.67 -6.89
N ARG A 125 -12.81 -13.22 -7.83
CA ARG A 125 -11.63 -14.05 -7.56
C ARG A 125 -10.35 -13.36 -8.02
N MET A 126 -9.37 -13.21 -7.11
CA MET A 126 -8.10 -12.51 -7.32
C MET A 126 -6.90 -13.36 -6.87
N ARG A 127 -5.67 -12.86 -7.09
CA ARG A 127 -4.46 -13.48 -6.54
C ARG A 127 -3.34 -12.49 -6.28
N CYS A 128 -2.64 -12.69 -5.17
CA CYS A 128 -1.30 -12.20 -4.94
C CYS A 128 -0.29 -13.19 -5.55
N ALA A 129 0.58 -12.74 -6.46
CA ALA A 129 1.50 -13.61 -7.18
C ALA A 129 2.99 -13.23 -6.97
N PRO A 130 3.53 -13.37 -5.75
CA PRO A 130 4.91 -13.00 -5.47
C PRO A 130 5.92 -14.04 -5.96
N ASN A 131 7.12 -13.56 -6.31
CA ASN A 131 8.30 -14.43 -6.38
C ASN A 131 8.84 -14.59 -4.94
N PRO A 132 9.06 -15.82 -4.44
CA PRO A 132 9.58 -16.04 -3.09
C PRO A 132 11.12 -15.91 -3.07
N ASN A 133 11.69 -14.81 -3.56
CA ASN A 133 13.14 -14.65 -3.72
C ASN A 133 13.81 -13.81 -2.62
N GLY A 134 13.11 -13.61 -1.50
CA GLY A 134 13.57 -12.91 -0.31
C GLY A 134 12.45 -12.13 0.40
N PRO A 135 12.72 -11.54 1.57
CA PRO A 135 11.75 -10.76 2.34
C PRO A 135 11.18 -9.55 1.56
N TRP A 136 9.96 -9.15 1.90
CA TRP A 136 9.30 -8.05 1.21
C TRP A 136 9.81 -6.66 1.66
N HIS A 137 10.08 -5.82 0.66
CA HIS A 137 10.12 -4.37 0.84
C HIS A 137 8.72 -3.73 0.85
N VAL A 138 8.59 -2.50 1.37
CA VAL A 138 7.32 -1.79 1.52
C VAL A 138 6.51 -1.70 0.22
N GLY A 139 7.16 -1.56 -0.95
CA GLY A 139 6.46 -1.59 -2.23
C GLY A 139 5.65 -2.86 -2.53
N HIS A 140 6.02 -4.02 -1.95
CA HIS A 140 5.25 -5.26 -2.12
C HIS A 140 3.91 -5.18 -1.40
N ALA A 141 3.78 -4.39 -0.32
CA ALA A 141 2.54 -4.27 0.44
C ALA A 141 1.39 -3.68 -0.37
N ARG A 142 1.65 -2.98 -1.48
CA ARG A 142 0.59 -2.46 -2.35
C ARG A 142 -0.30 -3.58 -2.89
N MET A 143 0.29 -4.71 -3.28
CA MET A 143 -0.47 -5.81 -3.89
C MET A 143 -1.51 -6.38 -2.92
N PRO A 144 -1.14 -6.85 -1.71
CA PRO A 144 -2.12 -7.34 -0.75
C PRO A 144 -2.98 -6.23 -0.15
N ALA A 145 -2.50 -4.99 0.02
CA ALA A 145 -3.35 -3.89 0.47
C ALA A 145 -4.54 -3.68 -0.47
N VAL A 146 -4.29 -3.64 -1.78
CA VAL A 146 -5.37 -3.46 -2.77
C VAL A 146 -6.24 -4.71 -2.89
N ILE A 147 -5.63 -5.89 -3.03
CA ILE A 147 -6.38 -7.14 -3.22
C ILE A 147 -7.21 -7.50 -1.98
N GLY A 148 -6.63 -7.37 -0.80
CA GLY A 148 -7.30 -7.65 0.46
C GLY A 148 -8.46 -6.69 0.72
N THR A 149 -8.28 -5.40 0.44
CA THR A 149 -9.36 -4.41 0.53
C THR A 149 -10.50 -4.71 -0.44
N TYR A 150 -10.19 -5.08 -1.69
CA TYR A 150 -11.24 -5.51 -2.63
C TYR A 150 -11.90 -6.81 -2.24
N ARG A 151 -11.16 -7.76 -1.67
CA ARG A 151 -11.73 -9.02 -1.17
C ARG A 151 -12.76 -8.71 -0.09
N ASP A 152 -12.45 -7.85 0.86
CA ASP A 152 -13.39 -7.48 1.92
C ASP A 152 -14.58 -6.66 1.39
N ARG A 153 -14.35 -5.76 0.41
CA ARG A 153 -15.40 -4.94 -0.24
C ARG A 153 -16.40 -5.78 -1.04
N TYR A 154 -15.92 -6.77 -1.79
CA TYR A 154 -16.74 -7.57 -2.70
C TYR A 154 -17.15 -8.94 -2.14
N ASP A 155 -16.87 -9.24 -0.87
CA ASP A 155 -16.99 -10.59 -0.28
C ASP A 155 -16.31 -11.65 -1.19
N GLY A 156 -15.14 -11.28 -1.71
CA GLY A 156 -14.42 -12.02 -2.72
C GLY A 156 -13.50 -13.10 -2.16
N TRP A 157 -12.84 -13.78 -3.08
CA TRP A 157 -11.84 -14.80 -2.79
C TRP A 157 -10.49 -14.36 -3.35
N PHE A 158 -9.40 -14.61 -2.62
CA PHE A 158 -8.07 -14.47 -3.18
C PHE A 158 -7.11 -15.56 -2.70
N CYS A 159 -6.17 -15.93 -3.57
CA CYS A 159 -5.08 -16.81 -3.20
C CYS A 159 -3.72 -16.12 -3.23
N VAL A 160 -2.74 -16.76 -2.60
CA VAL A 160 -1.33 -16.53 -2.86
C VAL A 160 -0.83 -17.61 -3.80
N ARG A 161 -0.25 -17.22 -4.94
CA ARG A 161 0.49 -18.13 -5.82
C ARG A 161 1.95 -17.73 -5.85
N PHE A 162 2.82 -18.55 -5.27
CA PHE A 162 4.25 -18.35 -5.38
C PHE A 162 4.70 -18.68 -6.81
N ASP A 163 5.11 -17.64 -7.55
CA ASP A 163 5.62 -17.75 -8.92
C ASP A 163 7.11 -18.17 -8.88
N ASP A 164 7.37 -19.41 -8.46
CA ASP A 164 8.70 -19.94 -8.15
C ASP A 164 9.35 -20.75 -9.29
N THR A 165 9.01 -20.45 -10.55
CA THR A 165 9.48 -21.21 -11.73
C THR A 165 10.81 -20.72 -12.33
N ASP A 166 11.55 -19.87 -11.59
CA ASP A 166 12.86 -19.36 -12.01
C ASP A 166 13.94 -19.66 -10.95
N PRO A 167 14.53 -20.88 -10.97
CA PRO A 167 15.55 -21.28 -10.01
C PRO A 167 16.90 -20.56 -10.16
N GLU A 168 17.07 -19.68 -11.16
CA GLU A 168 18.35 -19.00 -11.43
C GLU A 168 18.28 -17.49 -11.17
N THR A 169 17.43 -16.75 -11.89
CA THR A 169 17.40 -15.27 -11.86
C THR A 169 16.57 -14.74 -10.70
N LYS A 170 15.44 -15.38 -10.42
CA LYS A 170 14.56 -15.09 -9.26
C LYS A 170 14.55 -16.27 -8.31
N ARG A 171 15.75 -16.80 -8.06
CA ARG A 171 15.96 -18.02 -7.29
C ARG A 171 15.16 -17.99 -5.98
N PRO A 172 14.27 -18.95 -5.75
CA PRO A 172 13.48 -19.00 -4.53
C PRO A 172 14.37 -19.13 -3.28
N ASP A 173 13.98 -18.41 -2.25
CA ASP A 173 14.47 -18.53 -0.90
C ASP A 173 13.43 -19.30 -0.10
N LEU A 174 13.83 -20.41 0.51
CA LEU A 174 12.91 -21.27 1.25
C LEU A 174 12.29 -20.55 2.46
N GLU A 175 13.03 -19.63 3.08
CA GLU A 175 12.52 -18.83 4.20
C GLU A 175 11.50 -17.77 3.75
N ALA A 176 11.56 -17.35 2.47
CA ALA A 176 10.66 -16.32 1.95
C ALA A 176 9.21 -16.80 1.78
N TYR A 177 8.96 -18.11 1.63
CA TYR A 177 7.58 -18.62 1.52
C TYR A 177 6.79 -18.30 2.80
N ASP A 178 7.33 -18.67 3.96
CA ASP A 178 6.66 -18.44 5.24
C ASP A 178 6.70 -16.95 5.62
N ALA A 179 7.83 -16.27 5.41
CA ALA A 179 7.97 -14.85 5.71
C ALA A 179 6.97 -13.97 4.93
N ILE A 180 6.69 -14.30 3.67
CA ILE A 180 5.69 -13.60 2.86
C ILE A 180 4.28 -13.78 3.41
N LEU A 181 3.94 -14.97 3.89
CA LEU A 181 2.63 -15.22 4.52
C LEU A 181 2.53 -14.49 5.87
N GLU A 182 3.60 -14.44 6.65
CA GLU A 182 3.67 -13.64 7.88
C GLU A 182 3.55 -12.13 7.60
N ASP A 183 4.12 -11.65 6.50
CA ASP A 183 3.99 -10.25 6.06
C ASP A 183 2.55 -9.93 5.61
N LEU A 184 1.83 -10.88 4.99
CA LEU A 184 0.41 -10.74 4.68
C LEU A 184 -0.45 -10.65 5.94
N GLU A 185 -0.22 -11.55 6.90
CA GLU A 185 -0.93 -11.54 8.18
C GLU A 185 -0.65 -10.24 8.94
N TYR A 186 0.60 -9.76 8.92
CA TYR A 186 0.98 -8.48 9.50
C TYR A 186 0.25 -7.29 8.86
N LEU A 187 -0.05 -7.35 7.56
CA LEU A 187 -0.86 -6.36 6.85
C LEU A 187 -2.38 -6.54 7.08
N GLY A 188 -2.80 -7.56 7.83
CA GLY A 188 -4.20 -7.80 8.17
C GLY A 188 -4.95 -8.71 7.21
N PHE A 189 -4.25 -9.46 6.34
CA PHE A 189 -4.87 -10.30 5.33
C PHE A 189 -4.49 -11.78 5.46
N GLU A 190 -5.46 -12.67 5.25
CA GLU A 190 -5.25 -14.12 5.17
C GLU A 190 -5.77 -14.62 3.81
N PRO A 191 -4.93 -15.29 3.00
CA PRO A 191 -5.38 -15.83 1.72
C PRO A 191 -6.27 -17.06 1.91
N ASP A 192 -7.26 -17.20 1.04
CA ASP A 192 -8.19 -18.34 1.07
C ASP A 192 -7.51 -19.65 0.62
N ASP A 193 -6.49 -19.55 -0.25
CA ASP A 193 -5.66 -20.67 -0.67
C ASP A 193 -4.21 -20.24 -0.94
N VAL A 194 -3.29 -21.20 -0.86
CA VAL A 194 -1.87 -21.01 -1.17
C VAL A 194 -1.39 -22.05 -2.17
N TYR A 195 -0.82 -21.59 -3.28
CA TYR A 195 -0.29 -22.40 -4.37
C TYR A 195 1.20 -22.11 -4.58
N ARG A 196 1.92 -23.11 -5.09
CA ARG A 196 3.28 -22.96 -5.62
C ARG A 196 3.28 -23.39 -7.07
N ALA A 197 3.80 -22.56 -7.97
CA ALA A 197 3.81 -22.88 -9.38
C ALA A 197 4.67 -24.14 -9.65
N SER A 198 5.77 -24.32 -8.92
CA SER A 198 6.62 -25.50 -9.01
C SER A 198 5.93 -26.82 -8.65
N ASP A 199 4.83 -26.81 -7.87
CA ASP A 199 4.02 -28.01 -7.59
C ASP A 199 3.10 -28.40 -8.76
N ARG A 200 3.01 -27.56 -9.79
CA ARG A 200 2.01 -27.62 -10.86
C ARG A 200 2.63 -27.84 -12.24
N LEU A 201 3.92 -28.19 -12.31
CA LEU A 201 4.65 -28.37 -13.58
C LEU A 201 3.98 -29.35 -14.55
N GLU A 202 3.47 -30.48 -14.04
CA GLU A 202 2.76 -31.45 -14.88
C GLU A 202 1.53 -30.85 -15.56
N ILE A 203 0.79 -29.97 -14.87
CA ILE A 203 -0.35 -29.25 -15.45
C ILE A 203 0.14 -28.38 -16.60
N TYR A 204 1.25 -27.66 -16.43
CA TYR A 204 1.78 -26.80 -17.48
C TYR A 204 2.30 -27.61 -18.67
N TYR A 205 2.93 -28.78 -18.44
CA TYR A 205 3.36 -29.67 -19.51
C TYR A 205 2.16 -30.21 -20.30
N ASP A 206 1.09 -30.61 -19.64
CA ASP A 206 -0.12 -31.10 -20.31
C ASP A 206 -0.74 -30.03 -21.22
N HIS A 207 -0.85 -28.79 -20.74
CA HIS A 207 -1.34 -27.68 -21.57
C HIS A 207 -0.37 -27.33 -22.71
N ALA A 208 0.94 -27.48 -22.50
CA ALA A 208 1.92 -27.31 -23.58
C ALA A 208 1.77 -28.39 -24.65
N ARG A 209 1.53 -29.66 -24.27
CA ARG A 209 1.23 -30.76 -25.20
C ARG A 209 -0.02 -30.45 -26.02
N GLU A 210 -1.11 -30.07 -25.37
CA GLU A 210 -2.36 -29.69 -26.05
C GLU A 210 -2.15 -28.52 -27.02
N LEU A 211 -1.40 -27.49 -26.59
CA LEU A 211 -1.08 -26.35 -27.45
C LEU A 211 -0.24 -26.76 -28.68
N ILE A 212 0.71 -27.69 -28.51
CA ILE A 212 1.50 -28.25 -29.62
C ILE A 212 0.60 -29.01 -30.60
N GLU A 213 -0.32 -29.85 -30.09
CA GLU A 213 -1.27 -30.62 -30.90
C GLU A 213 -2.22 -29.71 -31.70
N MET A 214 -2.62 -28.57 -31.13
CA MET A 214 -3.37 -27.51 -31.82
C MET A 214 -2.52 -26.71 -32.83
N GLY A 215 -1.22 -26.99 -32.91
CA GLY A 215 -0.28 -26.28 -33.76
C GLY A 215 0.07 -24.88 -33.26
N GLY A 216 -0.25 -24.56 -32.00
CA GLY A 216 -0.05 -23.26 -31.36
C GLY A 216 1.31 -23.08 -30.68
N ALA A 217 2.17 -24.09 -30.70
CA ALA A 217 3.53 -23.99 -30.19
C ALA A 217 4.54 -24.75 -31.08
N TYR A 218 5.82 -24.41 -30.93
CA TYR A 218 6.93 -25.09 -31.60
C TYR A 218 8.24 -24.96 -30.82
N THR A 219 9.09 -25.98 -30.95
CA THR A 219 10.43 -26.06 -30.39
C THR A 219 11.44 -25.37 -31.29
N CYS A 220 12.35 -24.60 -30.70
CA CYS A 220 13.32 -23.80 -31.43
C CYS A 220 14.72 -23.92 -30.81
N ASP A 221 15.69 -24.32 -31.63
CA ASP A 221 17.12 -24.49 -31.29
C ASP A 221 18.00 -23.34 -31.83
N LEU A 222 17.38 -22.28 -32.39
CA LEU A 222 18.15 -21.13 -32.86
C LEU A 222 18.77 -20.38 -31.68
N PRO A 223 20.03 -19.92 -31.81
CA PRO A 223 20.61 -18.99 -30.85
C PRO A 223 19.70 -17.77 -30.63
N GLY A 224 19.64 -17.27 -29.40
CA GLY A 224 18.74 -16.17 -29.03
C GLY A 224 18.93 -14.90 -29.87
N GLU A 225 20.17 -14.58 -30.25
CA GLU A 225 20.49 -13.46 -31.13
C GLU A 225 19.91 -13.64 -32.55
N GLU A 226 20.09 -14.82 -33.14
CA GLU A 226 19.58 -15.15 -34.48
C GLU A 226 18.05 -15.14 -34.51
N PHE A 227 17.40 -15.71 -33.49
CA PHE A 227 15.95 -15.61 -33.36
C PHE A 227 15.49 -14.17 -33.21
N SER A 228 16.20 -13.35 -32.43
CA SER A 228 15.88 -11.94 -32.24
C SER A 228 15.95 -11.15 -33.56
N GLU A 229 16.93 -11.42 -34.42
CA GLU A 229 17.04 -10.80 -35.75
C GLU A 229 15.82 -11.11 -36.64
N LEU A 230 15.46 -12.39 -36.77
CA LEU A 230 14.28 -12.84 -37.53
C LEU A 230 12.99 -12.24 -36.96
N LYS A 231 12.82 -12.34 -35.63
CA LYS A 231 11.68 -11.79 -34.90
C LYS A 231 11.53 -10.29 -35.15
N ASN A 232 12.61 -9.52 -35.10
CA ASN A 232 12.57 -8.07 -35.32
C ASN A 232 12.27 -7.71 -36.79
N ALA A 233 12.70 -8.54 -37.74
CA ALA A 233 12.36 -8.41 -39.16
C ALA A 233 10.91 -8.82 -39.49
N GLY A 234 10.20 -9.48 -38.56
CA GLY A 234 8.87 -10.05 -38.81
C GLY A 234 8.93 -11.33 -39.64
N GLU A 235 10.09 -12.00 -39.65
CA GLU A 235 10.31 -13.23 -40.40
C GLU A 235 10.19 -14.44 -39.46
N PRO A 236 9.48 -15.52 -39.88
CA PRO A 236 9.33 -16.70 -39.05
C PRO A 236 10.64 -17.48 -38.94
N SER A 237 10.87 -18.09 -37.78
CA SER A 237 11.94 -19.08 -37.62
C SER A 237 11.73 -20.26 -38.59
N PRO A 238 12.80 -20.83 -39.18
CA PRO A 238 12.71 -22.08 -39.95
C PRO A 238 12.09 -23.25 -39.15
N ASN A 239 12.14 -23.18 -37.81
CA ASN A 239 11.58 -24.19 -36.91
C ASN A 239 10.06 -24.03 -36.70
N ARG A 240 9.46 -22.91 -37.14
CA ARG A 240 8.07 -22.55 -36.84
C ARG A 240 7.05 -23.52 -37.42
N ASP A 241 7.33 -24.06 -38.60
CA ASP A 241 6.42 -24.97 -39.33
C ASP A 241 6.85 -26.45 -39.24
N LYS A 242 7.56 -26.82 -38.16
CA LYS A 242 7.82 -28.23 -37.82
C LYS A 242 6.49 -28.99 -37.69
N ASP A 243 6.54 -30.28 -38.02
CA ASP A 243 5.40 -31.19 -37.82
C ASP A 243 5.09 -31.32 -36.32
N PRO A 244 3.80 -31.26 -35.89
CA PRO A 244 3.43 -31.34 -34.49
C PRO A 244 3.94 -32.59 -33.75
N GLU A 245 4.02 -33.76 -34.42
CA GLU A 245 4.54 -34.98 -33.80
C GLU A 245 6.04 -34.82 -33.48
N THR A 246 6.77 -34.10 -34.32
CA THR A 246 8.20 -33.80 -34.10
C THR A 246 8.36 -32.81 -32.93
N VAL A 247 7.55 -31.75 -32.91
CA VAL A 247 7.57 -30.76 -31.81
C VAL A 247 7.25 -31.44 -30.48
N LEU A 248 6.23 -32.30 -30.45
CA LEU A 248 5.85 -33.05 -29.26
C LEU A 248 7.00 -33.93 -28.78
N SER A 249 7.62 -34.70 -29.68
CA SER A 249 8.77 -35.54 -29.33
C SER A 249 9.97 -34.74 -28.80
N GLU A 250 10.25 -33.57 -29.37
CA GLU A 250 11.32 -32.69 -28.89
C GLU A 250 10.97 -32.08 -27.52
N PHE A 251 9.71 -31.73 -27.28
CA PHE A 251 9.25 -31.21 -26.00
C PHE A 251 9.29 -32.27 -24.89
N GLU A 252 8.92 -33.53 -25.16
CA GLU A 252 9.12 -34.63 -24.20
C GLU A 252 10.60 -34.79 -23.85
N ALA A 253 11.50 -34.70 -24.83
CA ALA A 253 12.95 -34.74 -24.58
C ALA A 253 13.45 -33.53 -23.77
N MET A 254 12.81 -32.35 -23.89
CA MET A 254 13.05 -31.22 -22.99
C MET A 254 12.64 -31.55 -21.55
N ILE A 255 11.45 -32.12 -21.35
CA ILE A 255 10.95 -32.53 -20.02
C ILE A 255 11.87 -33.58 -19.39
N ASP A 256 12.32 -34.56 -20.18
CA ASP A 256 13.26 -35.61 -19.76
C ASP A 256 14.70 -35.08 -19.53
N GLY A 257 14.96 -33.80 -19.83
CA GLY A 257 16.24 -33.14 -19.59
C GLY A 257 17.35 -33.55 -20.56
N GLU A 258 17.01 -33.93 -21.79
CA GLU A 258 17.99 -34.36 -22.80
C GLU A 258 18.78 -33.20 -23.44
N TYR A 259 18.37 -31.96 -23.21
CA TYR A 259 19.00 -30.73 -23.71
C TYR A 259 19.69 -29.93 -22.61
N GLU A 260 20.74 -29.18 -22.97
CA GLU A 260 21.42 -28.25 -22.07
C GLU A 260 20.70 -26.89 -21.98
N SER A 261 21.02 -26.10 -20.93
CA SER A 261 20.50 -24.73 -20.80
C SER A 261 20.78 -23.88 -22.05
N GLY A 262 19.71 -23.28 -22.59
CA GLY A 262 19.75 -22.44 -23.80
C GLY A 262 19.84 -23.19 -25.13
N GLU A 263 19.91 -24.53 -25.15
CA GLU A 263 19.97 -25.33 -26.38
C GLU A 263 18.63 -25.40 -27.11
N MET A 264 17.53 -25.51 -26.36
CA MET A 264 16.17 -25.64 -26.90
C MET A 264 15.17 -24.85 -26.06
N VAL A 265 14.20 -24.22 -26.73
CA VAL A 265 13.05 -23.57 -26.08
C VAL A 265 11.75 -23.96 -26.77
N LEU A 266 10.64 -23.98 -26.02
CA LEU A 266 9.30 -24.03 -26.60
C LEU A 266 8.79 -22.60 -26.77
N ARG A 267 8.21 -22.26 -27.92
CA ARG A 267 7.63 -20.95 -28.23
C ARG A 267 6.16 -21.07 -28.53
N VAL A 268 5.35 -20.13 -28.04
CA VAL A 268 3.96 -19.98 -28.48
C VAL A 268 3.97 -19.34 -29.85
N LYS A 269 3.26 -19.90 -30.83
CA LYS A 269 3.06 -19.27 -32.13
C LYS A 269 2.08 -18.14 -31.99
N THR A 270 2.51 -16.93 -32.34
CA THR A 270 1.65 -15.74 -32.33
C THR A 270 1.65 -15.09 -33.71
N ASP A 271 1.25 -13.83 -33.80
CA ASP A 271 1.46 -13.04 -35.01
C ASP A 271 2.93 -12.61 -35.12
N ILE A 272 3.67 -13.21 -36.06
CA ILE A 272 5.09 -12.89 -36.30
C ILE A 272 5.27 -11.46 -36.85
N GLU A 273 4.24 -10.87 -37.45
CA GLU A 273 4.25 -9.49 -37.96
C GLU A 273 3.72 -8.47 -36.92
N HIS A 274 3.37 -8.93 -35.70
CA HIS A 274 2.73 -8.10 -34.67
C HIS A 274 3.53 -6.83 -34.39
N LYS A 275 2.88 -5.66 -34.27
CA LYS A 275 3.59 -4.36 -34.13
C LYS A 275 4.52 -4.28 -32.92
N ASN A 276 4.15 -4.93 -31.82
CA ASN A 276 5.01 -5.09 -30.64
C ASN A 276 5.89 -6.35 -30.79
N PRO A 277 7.22 -6.23 -30.94
CA PRO A 277 8.13 -7.38 -31.07
C PRO A 277 8.25 -8.25 -29.82
N ALA A 278 7.78 -7.78 -28.65
CA ALA A 278 7.76 -8.59 -27.43
C ALA A 278 6.67 -9.67 -27.45
N LEU A 279 5.65 -9.55 -28.32
CA LEU A 279 4.55 -10.50 -28.45
C LEU A 279 4.77 -11.54 -29.54
N ARG A 280 5.79 -11.35 -30.39
CA ARG A 280 6.11 -12.24 -31.51
C ARG A 280 6.79 -13.52 -31.00
N ASP A 281 6.17 -14.66 -31.25
CA ASP A 281 6.66 -16.01 -30.99
C ASP A 281 7.48 -16.13 -29.68
N TRP A 282 6.86 -15.72 -28.56
CA TRP A 282 7.50 -15.63 -27.25
C TRP A 282 7.73 -17.01 -26.63
N VAL A 283 8.69 -17.11 -25.71
CA VAL A 283 9.12 -18.38 -25.12
C VAL A 283 8.12 -18.85 -24.06
N ALA A 284 7.56 -20.05 -24.23
CA ALA A 284 6.70 -20.72 -23.25
C ALA A 284 7.52 -21.50 -22.21
N PHE A 285 8.56 -22.23 -22.64
CA PHE A 285 9.43 -23.04 -21.77
C PHE A 285 10.89 -22.89 -22.14
N ARG A 286 11.76 -23.00 -21.13
CA ARG A 286 13.23 -22.96 -21.27
C ARG A 286 13.90 -24.04 -20.42
N MET A 287 15.10 -24.44 -20.83
CA MET A 287 15.97 -25.29 -20.03
C MET A 287 16.76 -24.47 -19.01
N ILE A 288 16.79 -24.91 -17.76
CA ILE A 288 17.65 -24.38 -16.69
C ILE A 288 18.36 -25.55 -15.99
N ASP A 289 19.68 -25.42 -15.83
CA ASP A 289 20.51 -26.46 -15.20
C ASP A 289 20.66 -26.27 -13.68
N THR A 290 20.42 -25.05 -13.21
CA THR A 290 20.44 -24.73 -11.78
C THR A 290 19.27 -25.44 -11.08
N PRO A 291 19.52 -26.37 -10.14
CA PRO A 291 18.45 -27.08 -9.46
C PRO A 291 17.59 -26.14 -8.63
N HIS A 292 16.28 -26.39 -8.62
CA HIS A 292 15.36 -25.69 -7.75
C HIS A 292 15.70 -25.95 -6.26
N PRO A 293 15.65 -24.94 -5.39
CA PRO A 293 16.01 -25.09 -3.97
C PRO A 293 15.03 -25.96 -3.18
N ARG A 294 13.77 -26.07 -3.61
CA ARG A 294 12.81 -27.07 -3.07
C ARG A 294 13.15 -28.47 -3.60
N GLU A 295 13.22 -29.43 -2.69
CA GLU A 295 13.56 -30.83 -3.01
C GLU A 295 12.54 -31.48 -3.95
N GLU A 296 11.25 -31.18 -3.81
CA GLU A 296 10.20 -31.74 -4.65
C GLU A 296 10.30 -31.30 -6.12
N ALA A 297 11.00 -30.20 -6.38
CA ALA A 297 11.15 -29.62 -7.70
C ALA A 297 12.60 -29.60 -8.21
N SER A 298 13.55 -30.16 -7.47
CA SER A 298 14.99 -30.03 -7.76
C SER A 298 15.44 -30.77 -9.02
N GLU A 299 14.70 -31.80 -9.43
CA GLU A 299 15.01 -32.62 -10.61
C GLU A 299 14.49 -32.01 -11.92
N TYR A 300 13.60 -31.01 -11.86
CA TYR A 300 13.06 -30.38 -13.06
C TYR A 300 14.07 -29.44 -13.71
N ARG A 301 14.21 -29.56 -15.03
CA ARG A 301 15.06 -28.70 -15.87
C ARG A 301 14.28 -27.91 -16.92
N CYS A 302 13.10 -28.36 -17.33
CA CYS A 302 12.25 -27.67 -18.30
C CYS A 302 11.24 -26.77 -17.57
N TRP A 303 11.51 -25.47 -17.51
CA TRP A 303 10.71 -24.53 -16.72
C TRP A 303 9.83 -23.64 -17.61
N PRO A 304 8.54 -23.46 -17.25
CA PRO A 304 7.68 -22.52 -17.95
C PRO A 304 8.09 -21.08 -17.62
N MET A 305 7.91 -20.20 -18.61
CA MET A 305 8.00 -18.76 -18.43
C MET A 305 6.76 -18.24 -17.70
N LEU A 306 6.93 -17.13 -16.98
CA LEU A 306 5.88 -16.48 -16.19
C LEU A 306 4.56 -16.35 -16.94
N ASP A 307 4.60 -15.83 -18.18
CA ASP A 307 3.38 -15.58 -18.95
C ASP A 307 2.61 -16.87 -19.23
N PHE A 308 3.30 -17.99 -19.52
CA PHE A 308 2.65 -19.27 -19.76
C PHE A 308 2.03 -19.82 -18.47
N GLN A 309 2.84 -19.98 -17.42
CA GLN A 309 2.38 -20.62 -16.17
C GLN A 309 1.24 -19.81 -15.50
N SER A 310 1.40 -18.50 -15.39
CA SER A 310 0.40 -17.66 -14.73
C SER A 310 -0.89 -17.56 -15.54
N GLY A 311 -0.82 -17.63 -16.87
CA GLY A 311 -2.01 -17.64 -17.73
C GLY A 311 -2.84 -18.92 -17.53
N ILE A 312 -2.19 -20.08 -17.50
CA ILE A 312 -2.86 -21.36 -17.22
C ILE A 312 -3.47 -21.36 -15.82
N ASP A 313 -2.73 -20.91 -14.82
CA ASP A 313 -3.23 -20.90 -13.44
C ASP A 313 -4.36 -19.91 -13.22
N ASP A 314 -4.30 -18.72 -13.83
CA ASP A 314 -5.38 -17.74 -13.72
C ASP A 314 -6.70 -18.33 -14.26
N HIS A 315 -6.66 -19.07 -15.38
CA HIS A 315 -7.84 -19.75 -15.91
C HIS A 315 -8.33 -20.88 -14.99
N LEU A 316 -7.43 -21.79 -14.58
CA LEU A 316 -7.80 -22.97 -13.80
C LEU A 316 -8.30 -22.63 -12.39
N LEU A 317 -7.82 -21.53 -11.81
CA LEU A 317 -8.26 -21.02 -10.50
C LEU A 317 -9.50 -20.11 -10.60
N GLY A 318 -9.98 -19.85 -11.81
CA GLY A 318 -11.15 -19.01 -12.08
C GLY A 318 -10.90 -17.55 -11.70
N ILE A 319 -9.68 -17.04 -11.86
CA ILE A 319 -9.36 -15.65 -11.56
C ILE A 319 -10.21 -14.75 -12.47
N THR A 320 -10.92 -13.82 -11.85
CA THR A 320 -11.80 -12.86 -12.53
C THR A 320 -11.12 -11.51 -12.72
N HIS A 321 -10.24 -11.14 -11.77
CA HIS A 321 -9.59 -9.84 -11.72
C HIS A 321 -8.10 -9.99 -11.46
N ILE A 322 -7.30 -9.46 -12.39
CA ILE A 322 -5.86 -9.39 -12.33
C ILE A 322 -5.45 -7.98 -11.96
N ILE A 323 -5.05 -7.79 -10.72
CA ILE A 323 -4.60 -6.48 -10.21
C ILE A 323 -3.08 -6.52 -10.02
N ARG A 324 -2.34 -5.66 -10.75
CA ARG A 324 -0.87 -5.71 -10.77
C ARG A 324 -0.21 -4.40 -11.21
N GLY A 325 1.11 -4.36 -11.14
CA GLY A 325 1.91 -3.25 -11.68
C GLY A 325 1.86 -3.12 -13.20
N ILE A 326 2.00 -1.88 -13.69
CA ILE A 326 1.98 -1.51 -15.12
C ILE A 326 3.13 -2.10 -15.94
N ASP A 327 4.19 -2.57 -15.27
CA ASP A 327 5.32 -3.28 -15.88
C ASP A 327 4.91 -4.60 -16.55
N LEU A 328 3.83 -5.22 -16.08
CA LEU A 328 3.31 -6.48 -16.62
C LEU A 328 2.19 -6.28 -17.65
N GLN A 329 1.98 -5.07 -18.17
CA GLN A 329 0.91 -4.79 -19.15
C GLN A 329 0.99 -5.66 -20.42
N ASP A 330 2.20 -6.00 -20.88
CA ASP A 330 2.38 -6.84 -22.06
C ASP A 330 2.15 -8.33 -21.76
N SER A 331 2.16 -8.75 -20.49
CA SER A 331 1.86 -10.13 -20.09
C SER A 331 0.42 -10.51 -20.42
N ALA A 332 -0.56 -9.60 -20.22
CA ALA A 332 -1.95 -9.85 -20.62
C ALA A 332 -2.06 -10.14 -22.11
N LYS A 333 -1.33 -9.38 -22.93
CA LYS A 333 -1.33 -9.56 -24.39
C LYS A 333 -0.64 -10.87 -24.80
N ARG A 334 0.44 -11.27 -24.12
CA ARG A 334 1.10 -12.57 -24.37
C ARG A 334 0.17 -13.73 -24.04
N GLN A 335 -0.46 -13.67 -22.86
CA GLN A 335 -1.39 -14.67 -22.38
C GLN A 335 -2.64 -14.77 -23.26
N GLY A 336 -3.13 -13.65 -23.79
CA GLY A 336 -4.25 -13.61 -24.73
C GLY A 336 -4.09 -14.58 -25.90
N PHE A 337 -2.88 -14.72 -26.47
CA PHE A 337 -2.65 -15.71 -27.52
C PHE A 337 -2.87 -17.15 -27.06
N VAL A 338 -2.47 -17.49 -25.84
CA VAL A 338 -2.70 -18.83 -25.27
C VAL A 338 -4.19 -19.02 -25.05
N TYR A 339 -4.88 -18.03 -24.47
CA TYR A 339 -6.32 -18.08 -24.24
C TYR A 339 -7.11 -18.23 -25.54
N ASP A 340 -6.71 -17.54 -26.62
CA ASP A 340 -7.31 -17.66 -27.95
C ASP A 340 -7.24 -19.10 -28.49
N TYR A 341 -6.13 -19.81 -28.28
CA TYR A 341 -5.99 -21.21 -28.70
C TYR A 341 -6.95 -22.13 -27.95
N PHE A 342 -7.11 -21.92 -26.64
CA PHE A 342 -7.99 -22.74 -25.81
C PHE A 342 -9.46 -22.28 -25.83
N GLY A 343 -9.75 -21.13 -26.47
CA GLY A 343 -11.09 -20.53 -26.46
C GLY A 343 -11.53 -20.07 -25.08
N TRP A 344 -10.58 -19.60 -24.26
CA TRP A 344 -10.83 -19.10 -22.91
C TRP A 344 -11.08 -17.60 -22.93
N GLU A 345 -11.90 -17.16 -21.97
CA GLU A 345 -12.09 -15.75 -21.69
C GLU A 345 -11.00 -15.24 -20.75
N TYR A 346 -10.41 -14.10 -21.09
CA TYR A 346 -9.31 -13.53 -20.31
C TYR A 346 -9.88 -12.67 -19.17
N PRO A 347 -9.32 -12.74 -17.95
CA PRO A 347 -9.83 -11.98 -16.80
C PRO A 347 -9.71 -10.47 -17.00
N GLU A 348 -10.50 -9.71 -16.25
CA GLU A 348 -10.37 -8.25 -16.17
C GLU A 348 -9.00 -7.86 -15.60
N VAL A 349 -8.42 -6.77 -16.11
CA VAL A 349 -7.07 -6.34 -15.70
C VAL A 349 -7.07 -4.89 -15.22
N VAL A 350 -6.66 -4.72 -13.97
CA VAL A 350 -6.41 -3.41 -13.36
C VAL A 350 -4.92 -3.23 -13.16
N HIS A 351 -4.38 -2.12 -13.65
CA HIS A 351 -2.96 -1.80 -13.52
C HIS A 351 -2.75 -0.60 -12.60
N TRP A 352 -1.71 -0.65 -11.77
CA TRP A 352 -1.22 0.52 -11.03
C TRP A 352 0.22 0.87 -11.42
N GLY A 353 0.61 2.13 -11.24
CA GLY A 353 1.98 2.59 -11.47
C GLY A 353 2.95 2.17 -10.36
N HIS A 354 4.24 2.40 -10.54
CA HIS A 354 5.22 2.00 -9.54
C HIS A 354 5.13 2.85 -8.28
N VAL A 355 5.35 2.22 -7.12
CA VAL A 355 5.50 2.93 -5.85
C VAL A 355 6.95 3.31 -5.67
N GLN A 356 7.20 4.59 -5.41
CA GLN A 356 8.50 5.13 -5.03
C GLN A 356 8.46 5.60 -3.58
N VAL A 357 9.59 5.51 -2.89
CA VAL A 357 9.72 5.95 -1.49
C VAL A 357 11.02 6.72 -1.37
N ASP A 358 10.92 8.05 -1.32
CA ASP A 358 12.08 8.95 -1.26
C ASP A 358 12.69 9.07 0.15
N ALA A 359 12.01 8.58 1.18
CA ALA A 359 12.45 8.67 2.57
C ALA A 359 13.66 7.77 2.89
N TYR A 360 14.07 6.89 1.97
CA TYR A 360 15.16 5.93 2.17
C TYR A 360 16.26 6.13 1.14
N ASP A 361 17.51 6.11 1.58
CA ASP A 361 18.70 6.09 0.70
C ASP A 361 18.91 4.71 0.02
N VAL A 362 18.29 3.66 0.57
CA VAL A 362 18.36 2.29 0.06
C VAL A 362 17.24 2.05 -0.94
N LYS A 363 17.59 1.57 -2.14
CA LYS A 363 16.60 1.24 -3.18
C LYS A 363 15.71 0.07 -2.75
N MET A 364 14.42 0.18 -3.05
CA MET A 364 13.44 -0.91 -2.89
C MET A 364 13.66 -2.01 -3.95
N SER A 365 14.65 -2.87 -3.69
CA SER A 365 14.95 -4.04 -4.50
C SER A 365 15.52 -5.12 -3.61
N THR A 366 14.92 -6.32 -3.65
CA THR A 366 15.37 -7.48 -2.85
C THR A 366 16.85 -7.80 -3.09
N SER A 367 17.33 -7.74 -4.35
CA SER A 367 18.74 -8.02 -4.64
C SER A 367 19.68 -6.95 -4.08
N THR A 368 19.30 -5.67 -4.17
CA THR A 368 20.11 -4.56 -3.65
C THR A 368 20.21 -4.60 -2.12
N ILE A 369 19.09 -4.86 -1.43
CA ILE A 369 19.09 -4.96 0.03
C ILE A 369 19.93 -6.16 0.48
N SER A 370 19.79 -7.31 -0.19
CA SER A 370 20.60 -8.50 0.10
C SER A 370 22.10 -8.25 -0.09
N GLU A 371 22.50 -7.48 -1.11
CA GLU A 371 23.89 -7.12 -1.36
C GLU A 371 24.45 -6.24 -0.23
N LEU A 372 23.72 -5.20 0.18
CA LEU A 372 24.13 -4.31 1.27
C LEU A 372 24.27 -5.04 2.61
N ILE A 373 23.40 -6.03 2.89
CA ILE A 373 23.52 -6.89 4.07
C ILE A 373 24.78 -7.77 3.97
N ALA A 374 25.05 -8.36 2.80
CA ALA A 374 26.23 -9.20 2.60
C ALA A 374 27.54 -8.41 2.72
N GLU A 375 27.54 -7.13 2.34
CA GLU A 375 28.66 -6.20 2.49
C GLU A 375 28.81 -5.67 3.93
N GLY A 376 27.82 -5.87 4.80
CA GLY A 376 27.79 -5.40 6.17
C GLY A 376 27.44 -3.91 6.33
N GLU A 377 26.89 -3.29 5.28
CA GLU A 377 26.39 -1.90 5.30
C GLU A 377 25.04 -1.81 6.03
N LEU A 378 24.25 -2.89 6.00
CA LEU A 378 23.02 -3.09 6.77
C LEU A 378 23.19 -4.28 7.74
N ASP A 379 22.62 -4.16 8.94
CA ASP A 379 22.70 -5.22 9.96
C ASP A 379 21.86 -6.47 9.60
N GLY A 380 20.84 -6.27 8.77
CA GLY A 380 19.93 -7.32 8.34
C GLY A 380 18.72 -6.76 7.61
N TRP A 381 17.77 -7.64 7.28
CA TRP A 381 16.51 -7.25 6.63
C TRP A 381 15.61 -6.38 7.51
N ASP A 382 15.85 -6.34 8.80
CA ASP A 382 15.10 -5.56 9.79
C ASP A 382 15.88 -4.33 10.30
N ASP A 383 16.96 -3.96 9.61
CA ASP A 383 17.69 -2.72 9.85
C ASP A 383 16.76 -1.53 9.60
N PRO A 384 16.71 -0.50 10.49
CA PRO A 384 15.82 0.65 10.33
C PRO A 384 16.02 1.40 9.01
N ARG A 385 17.23 1.32 8.41
CA ARG A 385 17.59 1.95 7.13
C ARG A 385 17.11 1.16 5.91
N ALA A 386 16.67 -0.07 6.10
CA ALA A 386 16.11 -0.88 5.03
C ALA A 386 14.61 -0.57 4.86
N PRO A 387 14.10 -0.31 3.64
CA PRO A 387 12.67 -0.06 3.39
C PRO A 387 11.86 -1.37 3.36
N THR A 388 12.02 -2.21 4.38
CA THR A 388 11.40 -3.54 4.46
C THR A 388 10.20 -3.57 5.39
N LEU A 389 9.24 -4.46 5.12
CA LEU A 389 8.13 -4.69 6.05
C LEU A 389 8.64 -5.16 7.41
N LYS A 390 9.66 -6.02 7.41
CA LYS A 390 10.36 -6.45 8.62
C LYS A 390 10.95 -5.29 9.42
N SER A 391 11.57 -4.30 8.76
CA SER A 391 12.11 -3.09 9.39
C SER A 391 11.01 -2.20 9.95
N LEU A 392 9.95 -1.93 9.17
CA LEU A 392 8.81 -1.13 9.61
C LEU A 392 8.12 -1.76 10.83
N ARG A 393 7.87 -3.08 10.79
CA ARG A 393 7.34 -3.86 11.92
C ARG A 393 8.28 -3.79 13.13
N ARG A 394 9.59 -3.95 12.92
CA ARG A 394 10.59 -3.84 14.00
C ARG A 394 10.64 -2.44 14.63
N ARG A 395 10.32 -1.41 13.86
CA ARG A 395 10.18 -0.04 14.34
C ARG A 395 8.87 0.23 15.08
N GLY A 396 7.93 -0.72 15.10
CA GLY A 396 6.62 -0.54 15.74
C GLY A 396 5.60 0.20 14.87
N ILE A 397 5.80 0.21 13.54
CA ILE A 397 4.75 0.61 12.60
C ILE A 397 3.74 -0.55 12.54
N ARG A 398 2.45 -0.21 12.46
CA ARG A 398 1.32 -1.13 12.33
C ARG A 398 1.06 -1.42 10.85
N GLY A 399 0.64 -2.64 10.52
CA GLY A 399 0.37 -3.01 9.13
C GLY A 399 -0.80 -2.23 8.54
N GLU A 400 -1.80 -1.94 9.35
CA GLU A 400 -2.98 -1.16 9.04
C GLU A 400 -2.62 0.24 8.51
N ALA A 401 -1.65 0.91 9.15
CA ALA A 401 -1.16 2.21 8.69
C ALA A 401 -0.50 2.16 7.29
N ILE A 402 0.15 1.04 6.97
CA ILE A 402 0.75 0.80 5.66
C ILE A 402 -0.36 0.55 4.64
N VAL A 403 -1.36 -0.27 4.97
CA VAL A 403 -2.50 -0.58 4.10
C VAL A 403 -3.28 0.67 3.74
N GLU A 404 -3.70 1.46 4.73
CA GLU A 404 -4.43 2.72 4.51
C GLU A 404 -3.64 3.68 3.61
N SER A 405 -2.33 3.79 3.82
CA SER A 405 -1.47 4.63 2.99
C SER A 405 -1.33 4.10 1.56
N MET A 406 -1.41 2.78 1.35
CA MET A 406 -1.33 2.14 0.03
C MET A 406 -2.63 2.26 -0.75
N ILE A 407 -3.79 2.10 -0.10
CA ILE A 407 -5.09 2.25 -0.76
C ILE A 407 -5.34 3.70 -1.14
N GLY A 408 -4.92 4.67 -0.32
CA GLY A 408 -5.02 6.11 -0.63
C GLY A 408 -4.19 6.56 -1.85
N LEU A 409 -3.31 5.70 -2.40
CA LEU A 409 -2.64 5.95 -3.69
C LEU A 409 -3.55 5.66 -4.90
N GLY A 410 -4.71 5.02 -4.67
CA GLY A 410 -5.61 4.53 -5.69
C GLY A 410 -4.97 3.50 -6.63
N THR A 411 -5.60 3.30 -7.79
CA THR A 411 -5.13 2.40 -8.85
C THR A 411 -4.65 3.15 -10.09
N SER A 412 -4.20 4.40 -9.95
CA SER A 412 -3.62 5.16 -11.07
C SER A 412 -2.45 4.40 -11.70
N SER A 413 -2.43 4.34 -13.03
CA SER A 413 -1.34 3.70 -13.79
C SER A 413 -0.06 4.55 -13.87
N SER A 414 -0.09 5.79 -13.35
CA SER A 414 1.10 6.65 -13.25
C SER A 414 1.89 6.30 -12.00
N ASP A 415 3.21 6.49 -12.05
CA ASP A 415 4.06 6.31 -10.87
C ASP A 415 3.58 7.22 -9.72
N VAL A 416 3.66 6.69 -8.49
CA VAL A 416 3.18 7.33 -7.28
C VAL A 416 4.26 7.30 -6.20
N ASP A 417 4.34 8.39 -5.44
CA ASP A 417 5.24 8.51 -4.31
C ASP A 417 4.49 8.17 -3.02
N LEU A 418 4.90 7.10 -2.35
CA LEU A 418 4.43 6.81 -1.00
C LEU A 418 5.17 7.72 -0.02
N ALA A 419 4.47 8.77 0.42
CA ALA A 419 4.96 9.66 1.45
C ALA A 419 4.97 8.94 2.80
N MET A 420 6.16 8.64 3.35
CA MET A 420 6.26 8.04 4.69
C MET A 420 5.60 8.89 5.78
N SER A 421 5.44 10.21 5.57
CA SER A 421 4.67 11.05 6.49
C SER A 421 3.19 10.65 6.60
N ALA A 422 2.59 10.11 5.54
CA ALA A 422 1.23 9.57 5.57
C ALA A 422 1.19 8.29 6.40
N VAL A 423 2.11 7.35 6.13
CA VAL A 423 2.27 6.12 6.94
C VAL A 423 2.47 6.46 8.42
N TYR A 424 3.29 7.46 8.73
CA TYR A 424 3.53 7.89 10.11
C TYR A 424 2.34 8.60 10.75
N ALA A 425 1.55 9.35 9.98
CA ALA A 425 0.32 9.97 10.47
C ALA A 425 -0.71 8.90 10.84
N ASN A 426 -1.01 7.98 9.92
CA ASN A 426 -1.93 6.87 10.16
C ASN A 426 -1.44 6.00 11.33
N ASN A 427 -0.14 5.72 11.39
CA ASN A 427 0.42 4.95 12.50
C ASN A 427 0.31 5.70 13.84
N ARG A 428 0.45 7.03 13.85
CA ARG A 428 0.26 7.84 15.06
C ARG A 428 -1.16 7.72 15.58
N ASP A 429 -2.15 7.78 14.70
CA ASP A 429 -3.56 7.67 15.08
C ASP A 429 -3.88 6.30 15.71
N LEU A 430 -3.14 5.25 15.32
CA LEU A 430 -3.27 3.91 15.90
C LEU A 430 -2.57 3.72 17.25
N ILE A 431 -1.44 4.39 17.48
CA ILE A 431 -0.58 4.10 18.65
C ILE A 431 -0.56 5.18 19.71
N ASP A 432 -0.99 6.42 19.40
CA ASP A 432 -0.83 7.55 20.32
C ASP A 432 -1.56 7.30 21.63
N ASP A 433 -2.78 6.79 21.53
CA ASP A 433 -3.65 6.47 22.65
C ASP A 433 -3.09 5.32 23.51
N GLU A 434 -2.36 4.39 22.92
CA GLU A 434 -1.80 3.23 23.61
C GLU A 434 -0.45 3.56 24.27
N ALA A 435 0.35 4.42 23.65
CA ALA A 435 1.75 4.64 24.01
C ALA A 435 1.94 5.54 25.24
N ASP A 436 2.53 4.99 26.30
CA ASP A 436 2.86 5.75 27.49
C ASP A 436 3.96 6.78 27.25
N ARG A 437 3.88 7.90 27.97
CA ARG A 437 4.84 9.01 27.83
C ARG A 437 6.03 8.78 28.75
N ARG A 438 7.23 8.82 28.17
CA ARG A 438 8.50 8.68 28.89
C ARG A 438 9.44 9.85 28.57
N PHE A 439 10.37 10.15 29.46
CA PHE A 439 11.43 11.14 29.18
C PHE A 439 12.70 10.44 28.73
N LEU A 440 13.29 10.96 27.66
CA LEU A 440 14.61 10.61 27.13
C LEU A 440 15.32 11.91 26.81
N VAL A 441 16.48 12.15 27.43
CA VAL A 441 17.35 13.29 27.16
C VAL A 441 18.53 12.82 26.32
N ARG A 442 18.67 13.41 25.12
CA ARG A 442 19.80 13.17 24.22
C ARG A 442 20.95 14.13 24.55
N ASP A 443 22.19 13.65 24.50
CA ASP A 443 23.39 14.46 24.76
C ASP A 443 23.30 15.32 26.05
N GLY A 444 22.80 14.72 27.13
CA GLY A 444 22.38 15.45 28.33
C GLY A 444 23.48 16.22 29.05
N ASN A 445 23.22 17.48 29.37
CA ASN A 445 24.03 18.31 30.26
C ASN A 445 23.59 18.15 31.71
N GLN A 446 24.52 17.76 32.57
CA GLN A 446 24.25 17.66 34.01
C GLN A 446 24.23 19.03 34.67
N LEU A 447 23.06 19.40 35.20
CA LEU A 447 22.82 20.65 35.89
C LEU A 447 22.44 20.39 37.35
N PRO A 448 23.18 20.94 38.32
CA PRO A 448 22.81 20.85 39.72
C PRO A 448 21.53 21.63 40.01
N LEU A 449 20.72 21.11 40.93
CA LEU A 449 19.52 21.77 41.41
C LEU A 449 19.78 22.52 42.73
N GLY A 450 19.10 23.65 42.89
CA GLY A 450 19.05 24.45 44.10
C GLY A 450 17.63 24.92 44.40
N GLY A 451 17.42 25.67 45.48
CA GLY A 451 16.10 26.23 45.80
C GLY A 451 15.11 25.28 46.48
N SER A 452 15.53 24.08 46.88
CA SER A 452 14.70 23.05 47.54
C SER A 452 13.53 22.57 46.67
N PRO A 453 13.81 21.95 45.50
CA PRO A 453 12.77 21.34 44.67
C PRO A 453 12.09 20.16 45.39
N PRO A 454 10.93 19.70 44.91
CA PRO A 454 10.34 18.42 45.32
C PRO A 454 11.35 17.25 45.17
N GLU A 455 11.25 16.24 46.02
CA GLU A 455 12.10 15.03 45.94
C GLU A 455 11.71 14.13 44.75
N GLU A 456 10.47 14.27 44.28
CA GLU A 456 9.87 13.48 43.22
C GLU A 456 9.00 14.37 42.32
N ALA A 457 8.99 14.06 41.02
CA ALA A 457 8.10 14.63 40.03
C ALA A 457 7.01 13.65 39.63
N ASN A 458 5.81 14.19 39.37
CA ASN A 458 4.60 13.41 39.13
C ASN A 458 3.93 13.76 37.79
N PRO A 459 4.62 13.70 36.64
CA PRO A 459 3.98 13.94 35.35
C PRO A 459 2.99 12.80 35.02
N PRO A 460 1.88 13.09 34.31
CA PRO A 460 0.95 12.05 33.88
C PRO A 460 1.64 11.02 32.99
N LEU A 461 1.14 9.77 33.04
CA LEU A 461 1.60 8.69 32.18
C LEU A 461 1.12 8.89 30.74
N HIS A 462 -0.12 9.34 30.56
CA HIS A 462 -0.67 9.82 29.28
C HIS A 462 -1.42 11.14 29.47
N PRO A 463 -1.30 12.14 28.57
CA PRO A 463 -1.97 13.44 28.72
C PRO A 463 -3.51 13.35 28.72
N ASP A 464 -4.08 12.47 27.89
CA ASP A 464 -5.54 12.38 27.68
C ASP A 464 -6.23 11.27 28.51
N TYR A 465 -5.46 10.40 29.19
CA TYR A 465 -5.97 9.26 29.98
C TYR A 465 -5.54 9.38 31.44
N GLU A 466 -6.22 10.23 32.21
CA GLU A 466 -5.92 10.47 33.63
C GLU A 466 -6.01 9.19 34.48
N GLU A 467 -6.87 8.25 34.11
CA GLU A 467 -7.07 6.97 34.80
C GLU A 467 -5.85 6.05 34.76
N ARG A 468 -4.91 6.28 33.83
CA ARG A 468 -3.62 5.58 33.79
C ARG A 468 -2.66 6.05 34.88
N GLY A 469 -2.97 7.16 35.54
CA GLY A 469 -2.21 7.69 36.66
C GLY A 469 -1.00 8.51 36.24
N VAL A 470 -0.07 8.64 37.19
CA VAL A 470 1.13 9.48 37.06
C VAL A 470 2.38 8.62 37.20
N ARG A 471 3.50 9.14 36.67
CA ARG A 471 4.82 8.55 36.81
C ARG A 471 5.50 9.14 38.04
N GLU A 472 6.10 8.31 38.88
CA GLU A 472 6.88 8.72 40.04
C GLU A 472 8.37 8.78 39.64
N ILE A 473 8.89 9.99 39.38
CA ILE A 473 10.27 10.18 38.92
C ILE A 473 11.11 10.81 40.04
N PRO A 474 12.13 10.12 40.59
CA PRO A 474 13.02 10.70 41.59
C PRO A 474 13.84 11.84 40.95
N VAL A 475 14.11 12.91 41.70
CA VAL A 475 14.78 14.12 41.17
C VAL A 475 16.28 14.13 41.48
N GLY A 476 16.67 13.78 42.70
CA GLY A 476 18.06 13.82 43.17
C GLY A 476 18.64 15.25 43.26
N ASP A 477 19.98 15.35 43.23
CA ASP A 477 20.72 16.63 43.39
C ASP A 477 20.93 17.37 42.06
N SER A 478 20.71 16.70 40.92
CA SER A 478 21.01 17.22 39.58
C SER A 478 20.22 16.49 38.52
N VAL A 479 19.87 17.20 37.45
CA VAL A 479 19.13 16.69 36.30
C VAL A 479 19.96 16.76 35.03
N LEU A 480 19.56 16.00 34.01
CA LEU A 480 20.05 16.13 32.65
C LEU A 480 19.03 16.89 31.81
N LEU A 481 19.50 17.85 31.01
CA LEU A 481 18.74 18.54 29.97
C LEU A 481 19.47 18.47 28.63
N GLU A 482 18.73 18.48 27.53
CA GLU A 482 19.36 18.60 26.20
C GLU A 482 20.08 19.95 26.08
N PRO A 483 21.18 20.05 25.31
CA PRO A 483 21.93 21.30 25.17
C PRO A 483 21.08 22.48 24.70
N ALA A 484 20.08 22.23 23.86
CA ALA A 484 19.16 23.26 23.36
C ALA A 484 18.13 23.73 24.41
N ASP A 485 17.89 22.92 25.44
CA ASP A 485 16.91 23.17 26.51
C ASP A 485 17.55 23.81 27.75
N VAL A 486 18.88 23.99 27.77
CA VAL A 486 19.55 24.73 28.84
C VAL A 486 19.22 26.22 28.66
N PRO A 487 18.48 26.83 29.60
CA PRO A 487 18.09 28.23 29.46
C PRO A 487 19.32 29.15 29.53
N ASP A 488 19.19 30.33 28.93
CA ASP A 488 20.16 31.40 29.09
C ASP A 488 20.34 31.78 30.57
N ARG A 489 21.46 32.43 30.88
CA ARG A 489 21.73 32.90 32.25
C ARG A 489 20.65 33.89 32.71
N GLU A 490 20.13 33.65 33.91
CA GLU A 490 18.95 34.30 34.50
C GLU A 490 17.61 33.98 33.81
N GLY A 491 17.63 33.15 32.77
CA GLY A 491 16.45 32.62 32.10
C GLY A 491 15.71 31.62 32.98
N ARG A 492 14.44 31.41 32.67
CA ARG A 492 13.55 30.48 33.37
C ARG A 492 13.20 29.30 32.47
N VAL A 493 12.97 28.15 33.09
CA VAL A 493 12.55 26.92 32.41
C VAL A 493 11.57 26.15 33.30
N TRP A 494 10.57 25.53 32.69
CA TRP A 494 9.64 24.64 33.35
C TRP A 494 10.04 23.19 33.11
N LEU A 495 10.48 22.52 34.18
CA LEU A 495 10.78 21.09 34.14
C LEU A 495 9.47 20.30 34.29
N LYS A 496 9.07 19.58 33.24
CA LYS A 496 7.77 18.89 33.18
C LYS A 496 7.56 17.97 34.39
N GLY A 497 6.44 18.16 35.09
CA GLY A 497 6.09 17.41 36.31
C GLY A 497 6.81 17.84 37.60
N LEU A 498 7.82 18.72 37.52
CA LEU A 498 8.64 19.13 38.66
C LEU A 498 8.44 20.61 39.06
N GLY A 499 8.36 21.51 38.07
CA GLY A 499 8.04 22.93 38.28
C GLY A 499 9.03 23.91 37.65
N CYS A 500 8.94 25.18 38.05
CA CYS A 500 9.72 26.28 37.49
C CYS A 500 11.11 26.45 38.14
N PHE A 501 12.13 26.67 37.31
CA PHE A 501 13.50 26.92 37.72
C PHE A 501 14.07 28.15 37.02
N GLN A 502 14.98 28.86 37.69
CA GLN A 502 15.79 29.93 37.10
C GLN A 502 17.25 29.50 37.06
N TYR A 503 17.92 29.70 35.91
CA TYR A 503 19.31 29.32 35.73
C TYR A 503 20.27 30.42 36.18
N THR A 504 20.85 30.26 37.37
CA THR A 504 21.71 31.27 37.99
C THR A 504 22.96 30.63 38.56
N ARG A 505 24.13 31.13 38.14
CA ARG A 505 25.46 30.66 38.57
C ARG A 505 25.67 29.15 38.32
N ASP A 506 25.28 28.69 37.13
CA ASP A 506 25.47 27.30 36.69
C ASP A 506 24.70 26.28 37.55
N VAL A 507 23.60 26.72 38.16
CA VAL A 507 22.66 25.93 38.98
C VAL A 507 21.23 26.30 38.59
N LEU A 508 20.36 25.31 38.46
CA LEU A 508 18.92 25.53 38.30
C LEU A 508 18.31 25.76 39.70
N GLN A 509 17.91 26.99 39.99
CA GLN A 509 17.29 27.38 41.26
C GLN A 509 15.78 27.24 41.16
N TYR A 510 15.19 26.36 41.95
CA TYR A 510 13.74 26.20 42.04
C TYR A 510 13.09 27.50 42.53
N THR A 511 12.08 27.99 41.80
CA THR A 511 11.40 29.26 42.12
C THR A 511 10.10 29.06 42.89
N GLY A 512 9.51 27.86 42.82
CA GLY A 512 8.19 27.58 43.41
C GLY A 512 7.04 28.31 42.72
N GLU A 513 7.26 28.85 41.52
CA GLU A 513 6.21 29.45 40.71
C GLU A 513 5.24 28.37 40.18
N GLU A 514 3.96 28.72 40.14
CA GLU A 514 2.89 27.87 39.58
C GLU A 514 2.93 27.85 38.05
N ILE A 515 2.29 26.85 37.44
CA ILE A 515 2.36 26.62 35.98
C ILE A 515 1.83 27.78 35.12
N ASP A 516 1.08 28.71 35.71
CA ASP A 516 0.61 29.92 35.04
C ASP A 516 1.74 30.76 34.44
N VAL A 517 2.97 30.67 34.97
CA VAL A 517 4.14 31.37 34.42
C VAL A 517 4.53 30.93 33.01
N VAL A 518 4.15 29.72 32.61
CA VAL A 518 4.33 29.20 31.24
C VAL A 518 3.37 29.89 30.27
N ARG A 519 2.14 30.21 30.72
CA ARG A 519 1.13 30.87 29.88
C ARG A 519 1.30 32.38 29.84
N GLU A 520 1.72 32.96 30.97
CA GLU A 520 1.85 34.41 31.17
C GLU A 520 3.24 34.96 30.79
N GLY A 521 4.24 34.09 30.67
CA GLY A 521 5.63 34.45 30.42
C GLY A 521 6.28 33.64 29.29
N ASP A 522 7.51 34.04 28.97
CA ASP A 522 8.39 33.33 28.03
C ASP A 522 9.18 32.26 28.80
N VAL A 523 8.50 31.16 29.16
CA VAL A 523 9.08 30.04 29.92
C VAL A 523 8.80 28.74 29.19
N ASP A 524 9.84 28.14 28.63
CA ASP A 524 9.74 26.87 27.90
C ASP A 524 9.47 25.69 28.83
N VAL A 525 8.65 24.74 28.34
CA VAL A 525 8.40 23.45 29.00
C VAL A 525 9.29 22.39 28.39
N VAL A 526 10.16 21.80 29.21
CA VAL A 526 11.15 20.82 28.75
C VAL A 526 11.03 19.50 29.52
N HIS A 527 11.34 18.40 28.84
CA HIS A 527 11.55 17.11 29.49
C HIS A 527 12.94 17.07 30.13
N TRP A 528 13.14 16.19 31.10
CA TRP A 528 14.39 16.05 31.86
C TRP A 528 14.47 14.65 32.44
N VAL A 529 15.65 14.23 32.89
CA VAL A 529 15.82 12.98 33.64
C VAL A 529 16.75 13.18 34.84
N PRO A 530 16.61 12.42 35.93
CA PRO A 530 17.54 12.49 37.06
C PRO A 530 18.93 12.02 36.66
N ALA A 531 19.97 12.76 37.01
CA ALA A 531 21.33 12.45 36.52
C ALA A 531 21.96 11.20 37.14
N ARG A 532 21.44 10.67 38.26
CA ARG A 532 21.98 9.48 38.93
C ARG A 532 21.12 8.23 38.67
N GLU A 533 19.82 8.39 38.69
CA GLU A 533 18.85 7.30 38.60
C GLU A 533 18.42 7.01 37.15
N SER A 534 18.79 7.86 36.19
CA SER A 534 18.49 7.61 34.77
C SER A 534 19.13 6.34 34.23
N VAL A 535 18.52 5.80 33.17
CA VAL A 535 18.96 4.57 32.52
C VAL A 535 19.43 4.87 31.09
N PRO A 536 20.53 4.26 30.63
CA PRO A 536 21.02 4.49 29.28
C PRO A 536 20.08 3.86 28.25
N VAL A 537 19.75 4.63 27.21
CA VAL A 537 18.96 4.17 26.07
C VAL A 537 19.73 4.39 24.78
N ARG A 538 19.72 3.38 23.92
CA ARG A 538 20.11 3.50 22.52
C ARG A 538 18.89 3.33 21.64
N MET A 539 18.53 4.39 20.93
CA MET A 539 17.43 4.41 19.99
C MET A 539 17.98 4.29 18.56
N ARG A 540 17.65 3.19 17.88
CA ARG A 540 17.97 2.92 16.49
C ARG A 540 17.08 3.77 15.58
N THR A 541 17.64 4.50 14.63
CA THR A 541 16.88 5.34 13.68
C THR A 541 17.37 5.15 12.25
N MET A 542 16.67 5.73 11.27
CA MET A 542 17.10 5.72 9.86
C MET A 542 18.36 6.57 9.63
N ASP A 543 18.56 7.62 10.44
CA ASP A 543 19.69 8.55 10.31
C ASP A 543 20.90 8.16 11.19
N GLY A 544 20.80 7.05 11.91
CA GLY A 544 21.81 6.54 12.83
C GLY A 544 21.34 6.46 14.28
N ASP A 545 22.14 5.80 15.11
CA ASP A 545 21.79 5.55 16.51
C ASP A 545 21.84 6.83 17.34
N VAL A 546 20.76 7.10 18.05
CA VAL A 546 20.64 8.16 19.04
C VAL A 546 20.88 7.55 20.41
N THR A 547 21.80 8.12 21.20
CA THR A 547 22.05 7.66 22.58
C THR A 547 21.64 8.73 23.57
N GLY A 548 21.16 8.31 24.74
CA GLY A 548 20.69 9.22 25.76
C GLY A 548 20.45 8.56 27.11
N GLN A 549 19.86 9.34 27.99
CA GLN A 549 19.46 8.92 29.33
C GLN A 549 17.96 9.05 29.46
N ALA A 550 17.28 7.98 29.85
CA ALA A 550 15.85 7.96 30.06
C ALA A 550 15.51 7.90 31.55
N GLU A 551 14.26 8.23 31.88
CA GLU A 551 13.78 8.11 33.26
C GLU A 551 13.80 6.65 33.76
N PRO A 552 13.90 6.43 35.08
CA PRO A 552 14.16 5.10 35.65
C PRO A 552 13.14 4.03 35.23
N GLY A 553 11.86 4.42 35.12
CA GLY A 553 10.79 3.50 34.74
C GLY A 553 10.90 2.92 33.33
N VAL A 554 11.83 3.39 32.49
CA VAL A 554 12.12 2.78 31.19
C VAL A 554 12.85 1.44 31.32
N ALA A 555 13.53 1.18 32.43
CA ALA A 555 14.14 -0.14 32.68
C ALA A 555 13.11 -1.24 32.99
N ASP A 556 11.90 -0.87 33.37
CA ASP A 556 10.82 -1.81 33.70
C ASP A 556 9.95 -2.17 32.48
N LEU A 557 10.17 -1.53 31.32
CA LEU A 557 9.43 -1.82 30.10
C LEU A 557 9.82 -3.17 29.52
N GLU A 558 8.84 -3.90 29.01
CA GLU A 558 9.04 -5.18 28.33
C GLU A 558 9.36 -4.97 26.84
N ALA A 559 9.85 -6.04 26.20
CA ALA A 559 10.03 -6.04 24.74
C ALA A 559 8.67 -5.86 24.04
N ASP A 560 8.70 -5.18 22.89
CA ASP A 560 7.56 -4.80 22.06
C ASP A 560 6.63 -3.72 22.65
N GLU A 561 6.89 -3.21 23.86
CA GLU A 561 6.16 -2.05 24.38
C GLU A 561 6.42 -0.80 23.53
N LEU A 562 5.35 -0.06 23.23
CA LEU A 562 5.38 1.22 22.54
C LEU A 562 5.37 2.37 23.54
N VAL A 563 6.29 3.30 23.37
CA VAL A 563 6.38 4.52 24.18
C VAL A 563 6.50 5.74 23.30
N GLN A 564 6.02 6.88 23.80
CA GLN A 564 6.37 8.18 23.25
C GLN A 564 7.41 8.82 24.15
N PHE A 565 8.64 8.96 23.65
CA PHE A 565 9.63 9.82 24.26
C PHE A 565 9.25 11.27 23.98
N VAL A 566 8.82 11.97 25.03
CA VAL A 566 8.23 13.31 24.94
C VAL A 566 9.17 14.29 24.23
N ARG A 567 8.71 14.93 23.15
CA ARG A 567 9.50 15.85 22.28
C ARG A 567 10.63 15.17 21.49
N VAL A 568 10.69 13.84 21.47
CA VAL A 568 11.67 13.05 20.70
C VAL A 568 10.96 12.25 19.62
N GLY A 569 9.92 11.50 19.97
CA GLY A 569 9.14 10.68 19.04
C GLY A 569 8.63 9.38 19.68
N PHE A 570 7.93 8.58 18.88
CA PHE A 570 7.51 7.24 19.26
C PHE A 570 8.64 6.24 19.05
N ALA A 571 8.72 5.26 19.93
CA ALA A 571 9.67 4.17 19.83
C ALA A 571 9.09 2.88 20.37
N ARG A 572 9.54 1.77 19.80
CA ARG A 572 9.30 0.43 20.32
C ARG A 572 10.50 -0.05 21.11
N ILE A 573 10.29 -0.59 22.30
CA ILE A 573 11.35 -1.27 23.07
C ILE A 573 11.67 -2.59 22.38
N ASP A 574 12.91 -2.75 21.92
CA ASP A 574 13.36 -3.95 21.21
C ASP A 574 14.12 -4.89 22.15
N ARG A 575 14.97 -4.33 23.00
CA ARG A 575 15.68 -5.07 24.04
C ARG A 575 15.64 -4.27 25.35
N PRO A 576 14.94 -4.76 26.39
CA PRO A 576 14.94 -4.10 27.68
C PRO A 576 16.33 -4.19 28.34
N ALA A 577 16.60 -3.31 29.30
CA ALA A 577 17.84 -3.35 30.05
C ALA A 577 17.97 -4.68 30.81
N ASP A 578 19.06 -5.40 30.54
CA ASP A 578 19.42 -6.66 31.17
C ASP A 578 20.67 -6.48 32.05
N GLU A 579 20.88 -7.41 32.99
CA GLU A 579 21.96 -7.33 33.99
C GLU A 579 23.39 -7.25 33.39
N ALA A 580 23.54 -7.58 32.10
CA ALA A 580 24.83 -7.68 31.42
C ALA A 580 25.35 -6.34 30.87
N ASP A 581 24.51 -5.58 30.17
CA ASP A 581 24.93 -4.34 29.48
C ASP A 581 24.24 -3.08 30.05
N GLY A 582 23.13 -3.23 30.78
CA GLY A 582 22.42 -2.13 31.46
C GLY A 582 21.80 -1.07 30.54
N GLU A 583 21.86 -1.27 29.22
CA GLU A 583 21.35 -0.37 28.17
C GLU A 583 20.07 -0.93 27.55
N THR A 584 18.99 -0.14 27.57
CA THR A 584 17.76 -0.43 26.82
C THR A 584 17.95 -0.05 25.35
N VAL A 585 17.61 -0.95 24.43
CA VAL A 585 17.60 -0.66 22.98
C VAL A 585 16.15 -0.47 22.54
N ALA A 586 15.90 0.67 21.91
CA ALA A 586 14.61 1.01 21.30
C ALA A 586 14.79 1.26 19.80
N TYR A 587 13.72 1.12 19.03
CA TYR A 587 13.68 1.47 17.61
C TYR A 587 12.71 2.63 17.43
N CYS A 588 13.18 3.69 16.77
CA CYS A 588 12.36 4.86 16.46
C CYS A 588 11.28 4.48 15.44
N THR A 589 10.03 4.67 15.84
CA THR A 589 8.86 4.48 14.99
C THR A 589 8.75 5.66 14.04
N HIS A 590 8.49 6.85 14.58
CA HIS A 590 8.42 8.13 13.90
C HIS A 590 8.39 9.26 14.95
N SER A 591 8.63 10.51 14.52
CA SER A 591 8.67 11.69 15.40
C SER A 591 7.33 12.39 15.58
#